data_AF-A0A849E6A7-F1
#
_entry.id   AF-A0A849E6A7-F1
#
_cell.length_a   1.000
_cell.length_b   1.000
_cell.length_c   1.000
_cell.angle_alpha   90.00
_cell.angle_beta   90.00
_cell.angle_gamma   90.00
#
_symmetry.space_group_name_H-M   'P 1'
#
loop_
_entity.id
_entity.type
_entity.pdbx_description
1 polymer ?
#
loop_
_entity_poly.entity_id
_entity_poly.type
_entity_poly.pdbx_seq_one_letter_code
_entity_poly.pdbx_strand_id
1 'polypeptide(L)'
;MTSIVKRVRRMLNQRRDGQFLLALDGSQQSDVGISSTDLQSLAACPADTRARMEAMAEAHGLAPDALNREHWREVDMARACGHCGRRRVCSKWLAGKRGDLSASDFCPNAPHFAELAKSS
;
A
#
# COMPACT_ATOMS: atom_id res chain seq x y z
N MET A 1 24.44 -4.05 7.59
CA MET A 1 23.01 -3.66 7.48
C MET A 1 22.22 -4.41 8.54
N THR A 2 21.72 -3.70 9.54
CA THR A 2 21.06 -4.23 10.75
C THR A 2 19.79 -5.01 10.41
N SER A 3 19.71 -6.25 10.90
CA SER A 3 18.62 -7.22 10.71
C SER A 3 17.22 -6.66 10.98
N ILE A 4 17.11 -5.65 11.85
CA ILE A 4 15.87 -4.98 12.27
C ILE A 4 15.19 -4.24 11.12
N VAL A 5 15.91 -3.50 10.27
CA VAL A 5 15.31 -2.75 9.16
C VAL A 5 14.64 -3.70 8.15
N LYS A 6 15.30 -4.83 7.83
CA LYS A 6 14.71 -5.89 7.01
C LYS A 6 13.48 -6.52 7.67
N ARG A 7 13.48 -6.67 8.99
CA ARG A 7 12.38 -7.29 9.76
C ARG A 7 11.16 -6.37 9.83
N VAL A 8 11.37 -5.09 10.13
CA VAL A 8 10.32 -4.05 10.11
C VAL A 8 9.72 -3.95 8.71
N ARG A 9 10.54 -3.83 7.66
CA ARG A 9 10.07 -3.73 6.27
C ARG A 9 9.33 -4.99 5.81
N ARG A 10 9.81 -6.18 6.18
CA ARG A 10 9.14 -7.45 5.89
C ARG A 10 7.80 -7.58 6.63
N MET A 11 7.70 -7.12 7.86
CA MET A 11 6.47 -7.20 8.66
C MET A 11 5.43 -6.15 8.24
N LEU A 12 5.86 -4.92 7.94
CA LEU A 12 5.03 -3.88 7.29
C LEU A 12 4.41 -4.39 5.99
N ASN A 13 5.18 -5.17 5.22
CA ASN A 13 4.75 -5.74 3.94
C ASN A 13 3.91 -7.02 4.07
N GLN A 14 4.07 -7.81 5.13
CA GLN A 14 3.46 -9.15 5.25
C GLN A 14 2.17 -9.17 6.08
N ARG A 15 2.07 -8.42 7.19
CA ARG A 15 0.84 -8.30 7.99
C ARG A 15 0.94 -7.05 8.87
N ARG A 16 0.13 -6.02 8.60
CA ARG A 16 -0.04 -4.92 9.55
C ARG A 16 -0.93 -5.35 10.69
N ASP A 17 -0.35 -6.05 11.67
CA ASP A 17 -0.88 -6.04 13.03
C ASP A 17 -0.75 -4.61 13.53
N GLY A 18 -1.88 -3.88 13.66
CA GLY A 18 -1.90 -2.49 14.10
C GLY A 18 -1.18 -2.27 15.44
N GLN A 19 -1.10 -3.32 16.27
CA GLN A 19 -0.39 -3.32 17.54
C GLN A 19 1.14 -3.20 17.41
N PHE A 20 1.73 -3.62 16.28
CA PHE A 20 3.16 -3.49 16.03
C PHE A 20 3.54 -2.10 15.50
N LEU A 21 2.69 -1.49 14.66
CA LEU A 21 2.91 -0.11 14.19
C LEU A 21 2.98 0.88 15.35
N LEU A 22 2.18 0.65 16.38
CA LEU A 22 2.15 1.45 17.60
C LEU A 22 3.32 1.16 18.56
N ALA A 23 4.10 0.11 18.29
CA ALA A 23 5.23 -0.31 19.13
C ALA A 23 6.60 0.19 18.62
N LEU A 24 6.65 0.86 17.46
CA LEU A 24 7.88 1.46 16.94
C LEU A 24 8.25 2.71 17.74
N ASP A 25 9.47 2.75 18.30
CA ASP A 25 10.00 3.94 18.95
C ASP A 25 10.45 5.01 17.93
N GLY A 26 10.75 6.22 18.40
CA GLY A 26 11.10 7.36 17.54
C GLY A 26 12.40 7.17 16.73
N SER A 27 13.32 6.35 17.20
CA SER A 27 14.56 6.04 16.47
C SER A 27 14.28 5.11 15.29
N GLN A 28 13.44 4.09 15.50
CA GLN A 28 13.02 3.15 14.47
C GLN A 28 12.15 3.82 13.40
N GLN A 29 11.32 4.77 13.81
CA GLN A 29 10.55 5.63 12.91
C GLN A 29 11.47 6.45 12.00
N SER A 30 12.49 7.08 12.58
CA SER A 30 13.48 7.87 11.84
C SER A 30 14.30 7.03 10.85
N ASP A 31 14.68 5.81 11.25
CA ASP A 31 15.47 4.88 10.42
C ASP A 31 14.74 4.43 9.14
N VAL A 32 13.40 4.38 9.17
CA VAL A 32 12.58 4.06 7.98
C VAL A 32 11.90 5.29 7.38
N GLY A 33 12.15 6.46 7.98
CA GLY A 33 11.61 7.75 7.56
C GLY A 33 10.12 7.98 7.89
N ILE A 34 9.45 7.06 8.57
CA ILE A 34 8.00 7.17 8.77
C ILE A 34 7.66 8.07 9.96
N SER A 35 6.70 9.00 9.82
CA SER A 35 6.25 9.80 10.96
C SER A 35 5.28 9.02 11.85
N SER A 36 5.13 9.42 13.11
CA SER A 36 4.15 8.80 14.02
C SER A 36 2.71 8.98 13.51
N THR A 37 2.41 10.13 12.90
CA THR A 37 1.12 10.40 12.24
C THR A 37 0.88 9.44 11.08
N ASP A 38 1.94 9.08 10.37
CA ASP A 38 1.87 8.14 9.27
C ASP A 38 1.55 6.74 9.76
N LEU A 39 2.23 6.30 10.82
CA LEU A 39 1.94 5.03 11.47
C LEU A 39 0.49 4.93 11.96
N GLN A 40 -0.02 5.99 12.60
CA GLN A 40 -1.41 6.02 13.06
C GLN A 40 -2.41 5.94 11.88
N SER A 41 -2.17 6.71 10.82
CA SER A 41 -3.01 6.68 9.62
C SER A 41 -3.01 5.30 8.96
N LEU A 42 -1.85 4.64 8.91
CA LEU A 42 -1.72 3.28 8.37
C LEU A 42 -2.34 2.21 9.26
N ALA A 43 -2.29 2.39 10.59
CA ALA A 43 -2.95 1.50 11.55
C ALA A 43 -4.48 1.62 11.49
N ALA A 44 -5.01 2.78 11.12
CA ALA A 44 -6.44 3.00 10.91
C ALA A 44 -6.96 2.47 9.56
N CYS A 45 -6.07 2.09 8.63
CA CYS A 45 -6.48 1.57 7.34
C CYS A 45 -7.17 0.20 7.47
N PRO A 46 -8.14 -0.12 6.59
CA PRO A 46 -8.72 -1.46 6.51
C PRO A 46 -7.65 -2.56 6.38
N ALA A 47 -7.83 -3.68 7.07
CA ALA A 47 -6.86 -4.79 7.07
C ALA A 47 -6.55 -5.35 5.66
N ASP A 48 -7.48 -5.21 4.70
CA ASP A 48 -7.31 -5.65 3.30
C ASP A 48 -6.62 -4.62 2.40
N THR A 49 -6.16 -3.48 2.94
CA THR A 49 -5.57 -2.38 2.14
C THR A 49 -4.38 -2.86 1.31
N ARG A 50 -3.47 -3.65 1.91
CA ARG A 50 -2.31 -4.20 1.22
C ARG A 50 -2.71 -5.16 0.09
N ALA A 51 -3.56 -6.13 0.40
CA ALA A 51 -4.04 -7.10 -0.60
C ALA A 51 -4.76 -6.42 -1.78
N ARG A 52 -5.52 -5.35 -1.52
CA ARG A 52 -6.16 -4.54 -2.58
C ARG A 52 -5.14 -3.80 -3.44
N MET A 53 -4.07 -3.27 -2.85
CA MET A 53 -3.00 -2.62 -3.60
C MET A 53 -2.25 -3.61 -4.48
N GLU A 54 -1.95 -4.80 -3.98
CA GLU A 54 -1.29 -5.86 -4.75
C GLU A 54 -2.15 -6.32 -5.93
N ALA A 55 -3.44 -6.59 -5.71
CA ALA A 55 -4.35 -6.97 -6.78
C ALA A 55 -4.54 -5.85 -7.83
N MET A 56 -4.55 -4.58 -7.41
CA MET A 56 -4.60 -3.45 -8.33
C MET A 56 -3.30 -3.27 -9.11
N ALA A 57 -2.15 -3.52 -8.48
CA ALA A 57 -0.85 -3.50 -9.14
C ALA A 57 -0.78 -4.59 -10.23
N GLU A 58 -1.20 -5.81 -9.91
CA GLU A 58 -1.28 -6.92 -10.86
C GLU A 58 -2.19 -6.59 -12.04
N ALA A 59 -3.35 -5.96 -11.78
CA ALA A 59 -4.25 -5.51 -12.84
C ALA A 59 -3.65 -4.41 -13.75
N HIS A 60 -2.59 -3.75 -13.29
CA HIS A 60 -1.77 -2.82 -14.08
C HIS A 60 -0.49 -3.47 -14.66
N GLY A 61 -0.36 -4.79 -14.59
CA GLY A 61 0.77 -5.55 -15.13
C GLY A 61 2.05 -5.50 -14.29
N LEU A 62 1.96 -5.05 -13.03
CA LEU A 62 3.11 -4.95 -12.14
C LEU A 62 3.43 -6.27 -11.45
N ALA A 63 4.72 -6.53 -11.25
CA ALA A 63 5.18 -7.63 -10.41
C ALA A 63 4.82 -7.40 -8.92
N PRO A 64 4.66 -8.47 -8.12
CA PRO A 64 4.26 -8.37 -6.71
C PRO A 64 5.18 -7.51 -5.82
N ASP A 65 6.44 -7.36 -6.20
CA ASP A 65 7.44 -6.61 -5.45
C ASP A 65 7.61 -5.15 -5.91
N ALA A 66 6.96 -4.74 -7.02
CA ALA A 66 7.09 -3.41 -7.61
C ALA A 66 6.72 -2.29 -6.62
N LEU A 67 5.72 -2.53 -5.76
CA LEU A 67 5.30 -1.57 -4.73
C LEU A 67 6.36 -1.33 -3.66
N ASN A 68 7.27 -2.28 -3.44
CA ASN A 68 8.28 -2.19 -2.39
C ASN A 68 9.54 -1.42 -2.85
N ARG A 69 9.66 -1.11 -4.15
CA ARG A 69 10.85 -0.46 -4.76
C ARG A 69 11.04 0.96 -4.20
N GLU A 70 9.96 1.68 -3.99
CA GLU A 70 9.96 3.05 -3.46
C GLU A 70 9.08 3.14 -2.21
N HIS A 71 9.70 3.06 -1.03
CA HIS A 71 9.00 2.90 0.25
C HIS A 71 8.06 4.06 0.59
N TRP A 72 8.49 5.30 0.30
CA TRP A 72 7.69 6.50 0.55
C TRP A 72 6.40 6.51 -0.27
N ARG A 73 6.54 6.22 -1.56
CA ARG A 73 5.41 6.09 -2.47
C ARG A 73 4.46 4.97 -2.04
N GLU A 74 4.98 3.84 -1.58
CA GLU A 74 4.18 2.75 -1.03
C GLU A 74 3.31 3.21 0.16
N VAL A 75 3.91 3.95 1.10
CA VAL A 75 3.23 4.47 2.30
C VAL A 75 2.11 5.44 1.89
N ASP A 76 2.38 6.36 0.97
CA ASP A 76 1.40 7.34 0.50
C ASP A 76 0.25 6.66 -0.25
N MET A 77 0.57 5.72 -1.15
CA MET A 77 -0.43 4.91 -1.84
C MET A 77 -1.27 4.09 -0.85
N ALA A 78 -0.67 3.56 0.23
CA ALA A 78 -1.40 2.81 1.25
C ALA A 78 -2.42 3.69 2.00
N ARG A 79 -2.06 4.93 2.34
CA ARG A 79 -3.01 5.86 2.95
C ARG A 79 -4.13 6.22 2.00
N ALA A 80 -3.79 6.59 0.76
CA ALA A 80 -4.79 6.92 -0.25
C ALA A 80 -5.75 5.74 -0.47
N CYS A 81 -5.24 4.50 -0.56
CA CYS A 81 -6.04 3.29 -0.74
C CYS A 81 -6.95 2.98 0.47
N GLY A 82 -6.43 3.15 1.69
CA GLY A 82 -7.14 2.88 2.93
C GLY A 82 -8.28 3.85 3.19
N HIS A 83 -8.15 5.09 2.73
CA HIS A 83 -9.12 6.17 2.96
C HIS A 83 -9.96 6.54 1.72
N CYS A 84 -9.79 5.87 0.58
CA CYS A 84 -10.43 6.30 -0.68
C CYS A 84 -11.96 6.21 -0.71
N GLY A 85 -12.59 5.48 0.21
CA GLY A 85 -14.04 5.27 0.23
C GLY A 85 -14.61 4.46 -0.96
N ARG A 86 -13.77 3.98 -1.89
CA ARG A 86 -14.20 3.24 -3.11
C ARG A 86 -14.10 1.72 -3.00
N ARG A 87 -14.02 1.17 -1.78
CA ARG A 87 -13.76 -0.26 -1.51
C ARG A 87 -14.71 -1.22 -2.24
N ARG A 88 -16.02 -0.93 -2.24
CA ARG A 88 -17.03 -1.77 -2.92
C ARG A 88 -16.84 -1.82 -4.44
N VAL A 89 -16.53 -0.67 -5.06
CA VAL A 89 -16.29 -0.58 -6.51
C VAL A 89 -15.01 -1.32 -6.87
N CYS A 90 -13.94 -1.07 -6.12
CA CYS A 90 -12.65 -1.73 -6.26
C CYS A 90 -12.77 -3.27 -6.19
N SER A 91 -13.46 -3.81 -5.17
CA SER A 91 -13.65 -5.24 -5.04
C SER A 91 -14.43 -5.85 -6.21
N LYS A 92 -15.50 -5.20 -6.69
CA LYS A 92 -16.24 -5.66 -7.86
C LYS A 92 -15.40 -5.63 -9.14
N TRP A 93 -14.60 -4.58 -9.31
CA TRP A 93 -13.73 -4.41 -10.47
C TRP A 93 -12.63 -5.46 -10.50
N LEU A 94 -11.94 -5.67 -9.37
CA LEU A 94 -10.90 -6.72 -9.22
C LEU A 94 -11.45 -8.14 -9.42
N ALA A 95 -12.74 -8.36 -9.15
CA ALA A 95 -13.41 -9.63 -9.42
C ALA A 95 -13.85 -9.80 -10.89
N GLY A 96 -13.49 -8.88 -11.79
CA GLY A 96 -13.88 -8.90 -13.21
C GLY A 96 -15.34 -8.53 -13.48
N LYS A 97 -16.07 -7.97 -12.51
CA LYS A 97 -17.54 -7.77 -12.58
C LYS A 97 -17.96 -6.36 -13.00
N ARG A 98 -17.11 -5.58 -13.68
CA ARG A 98 -17.41 -4.17 -14.01
C ARG A 98 -17.17 -3.73 -15.46
N GLY A 99 -17.12 -4.65 -16.42
CA GLY A 99 -17.24 -4.33 -17.83
C GLY A 99 -16.18 -3.33 -18.32
N ASP A 100 -16.64 -2.14 -18.71
CA ASP A 100 -15.89 -1.03 -19.33
C ASP A 100 -15.25 -0.05 -18.34
N LEU A 101 -15.58 -0.13 -17.05
CA LEU A 101 -15.01 0.77 -16.04
C LEU A 101 -13.50 0.58 -15.94
N SER A 102 -12.73 1.65 -16.10
CA SER A 102 -11.28 1.66 -15.92
C SER A 102 -10.90 1.90 -14.45
N ALA A 103 -9.73 1.43 -14.03
CA ALA A 103 -9.16 1.75 -12.72
C ALA A 103 -9.00 3.27 -12.53
N SER A 104 -8.70 4.02 -13.60
CA SER A 104 -8.59 5.48 -13.59
C SER A 104 -9.86 6.20 -13.13
N ASP A 105 -11.01 5.56 -13.26
CA ASP A 105 -12.31 6.19 -13.01
C ASP A 105 -12.66 6.21 -11.52
N PHE A 106 -12.00 5.39 -10.70
CA PHE A 106 -12.34 5.25 -9.28
C PHE A 106 -11.15 5.09 -8.34
N CYS A 107 -9.99 4.62 -8.81
CA CYS A 107 -8.84 4.36 -7.96
C CYS A 107 -7.94 5.60 -7.92
N PRO A 108 -7.76 6.25 -6.74
CA PRO A 108 -6.88 7.42 -6.65
C PRO A 108 -5.42 7.07 -6.93
N ASN A 109 -5.04 5.79 -6.78
CA ASN A 109 -3.69 5.31 -7.05
C ASN A 109 -3.46 4.86 -8.49
N ALA A 110 -4.48 4.86 -9.37
CA ALA A 110 -4.31 4.40 -10.75
C ALA A 110 -3.16 5.11 -11.50
N PRO A 111 -2.96 6.44 -11.39
CA PRO A 111 -1.81 7.10 -12.01
C PRO A 111 -0.48 6.56 -11.49
N HIS A 112 -0.39 6.27 -10.19
CA HIS A 112 0.85 5.76 -9.58
C HIS A 112 1.19 4.36 -10.05
N PHE A 113 0.23 3.46 -10.20
CA PHE A 113 0.47 2.13 -10.76
C PHE A 113 0.87 2.21 -12.23
N ALA A 114 0.21 3.06 -13.02
CA ALA A 114 0.54 3.25 -14.42
C ALA A 114 1.95 3.80 -14.64
N GLU A 115 2.42 4.69 -13.77
CA GLU A 115 3.79 5.19 -13.81
C GLU A 115 4.80 4.11 -13.42
N LEU A 116 4.56 3.36 -12.35
CA LEU A 116 5.42 2.23 -11.97
C LEU A 116 5.56 1.19 -13.09
N ALA A 117 4.48 0.97 -13.87
CA ALA A 117 4.48 0.01 -14.96
C ALA A 117 5.34 0.47 -16.15
N LYS A 118 5.47 1.79 -16.37
CA LYS A 118 6.36 2.36 -17.40
C LYS A 118 7.83 2.32 -17.00
N SER A 119 8.11 2.24 -15.70
CA SER A 119 9.46 2.19 -15.14
C SER A 119 9.92 0.78 -14.76
N SER A 120 9.16 -0.25 -15.17
CA SER A 120 9.44 -1.67 -14.86
C SER A 120 10.01 -2.43 -16.03
#